data_AF-A0A4Y3QUY2-F1
#
_entry.id   AF-A0A4Y3QUY2-F1
#
_cell.length_a   1.000
_cell.length_b   1.000
_cell.length_c   1.000
_cell.angle_alpha   90.00
_cell.angle_beta   90.00
_cell.angle_gamma   90.00
#
_symmetry.space_group_name_H-M   'P 1'
#
loop_
_entity.id
_entity.type
_entity.pdbx_description
1 polymer ?
#
loop_
_entity_poly.entity_id
_entity_poly.type
_entity_poly.pdbx_seq_one_letter_code
_entity_poly.pdbx_strand_id
1 'polypeptide(L)'
;MLNEHAAITSAELARRCQVTPQTMTSTVAKLEGRGLLIREPHPVHGTLVELRLTPRGRELFRLADARVTELDDHLAHGLTAAEVESLKGLLTRVADNAAGAGS
;
A
#
# COMPACT_ATOMS: atom_id res chain seq x y z
N MET A 1 0.59 -1.23 -3.87
CA MET A 1 1.77 -1.23 -4.75
C MET A 1 2.42 0.14 -4.80
N LEU A 2 3.52 0.32 -4.07
CA LEU A 2 4.44 1.46 -4.21
C LEU A 2 5.41 1.09 -5.35
N ASN A 3 5.14 1.57 -6.55
CA ASN A 3 5.91 1.22 -7.75
C ASN A 3 7.30 1.89 -7.72
N GLU A 4 8.33 1.20 -8.20
CA GLU A 4 9.77 1.52 -8.09
C GLU A 4 10.21 2.89 -8.65
N HIS A 5 9.32 3.62 -9.35
CA HIS A 5 9.63 4.92 -9.96
C HIS A 5 8.56 6.00 -9.70
N ALA A 6 7.51 5.72 -8.92
CA ALA A 6 6.45 6.68 -8.65
C ALA A 6 6.65 7.32 -7.28
N ALA A 7 7.24 8.51 -7.28
CA ALA A 7 7.28 9.35 -6.11
C ALA A 7 5.84 9.67 -5.66
N ILE A 8 5.51 9.35 -4.41
CA ILE A 8 4.13 9.38 -3.90
C ILE A 8 4.05 10.28 -2.67
N THR A 9 2.99 11.06 -2.56
CA THR A 9 2.77 11.88 -1.37
C THR A 9 2.07 11.07 -0.27
N SER A 10 2.16 11.51 0.99
CA SER A 10 1.40 10.87 2.08
C SER A 10 -0.12 10.92 1.85
N ALA A 11 -0.62 11.98 1.22
CA ALA A 11 -2.04 12.10 0.86
C ALA A 11 -2.44 11.05 -0.18
N GLU A 12 -1.61 10.83 -1.20
CA GLU A 12 -1.87 9.80 -2.20
C GLU A 12 -1.81 8.39 -1.61
N LEU A 13 -0.85 8.15 -0.70
CA LEU A 13 -0.76 6.88 0.00
C LEU A 13 -2.00 6.63 0.89
N ALA A 14 -2.52 7.67 1.55
CA ALA A 14 -3.75 7.57 2.35
C ALA A 14 -4.95 7.13 1.50
N ARG A 15 -5.12 7.74 0.31
CA ARG A 15 -6.19 7.37 -0.64
C ARG A 15 -6.05 5.92 -1.10
N ARG A 16 -4.85 5.49 -1.49
CA ARG A 16 -4.60 4.12 -1.96
C ARG A 16 -4.79 3.06 -0.88
N CYS A 17 -4.47 3.39 0.36
CA CYS A 17 -4.62 2.50 1.50
C CYS A 17 -5.98 2.62 2.18
N GLN A 18 -6.89 3.46 1.67
CA GLN A 18 -8.22 3.73 2.26
C GLN A 18 -8.17 4.08 3.76
N VAL A 19 -7.16 4.86 4.17
CA VAL A 19 -7.01 5.37 5.55
C VAL A 19 -7.06 6.89 5.58
N THR A 20 -7.24 7.46 6.77
CA THR A 20 -7.24 8.92 6.93
C THR A 20 -5.83 9.51 6.72
N PRO A 21 -5.73 10.79 6.31
CA PRO A 21 -4.45 11.49 6.20
C PRO A 21 -3.65 11.54 7.51
N GLN A 22 -4.31 11.64 8.68
CA GLN A 22 -3.61 11.61 9.97
C GLN A 22 -2.98 10.23 10.24
N THR A 23 -3.73 9.15 9.99
CA THR A 23 -3.21 7.78 10.13
C THR A 23 -2.03 7.56 9.20
N MET A 24 -2.13 8.02 7.95
CA MET A 24 -1.03 7.86 7.00
C MET A 24 0.20 8.67 7.40
N THR A 25 0.04 9.91 7.86
CA THR A 25 1.17 10.73 8.36
C THR A 25 1.90 10.02 9.49
N SER A 26 1.17 9.42 10.44
CA SER A 26 1.74 8.64 11.54
C SER A 26 2.48 7.40 11.05
N THR A 27 1.91 6.67 10.09
CA THR A 27 2.55 5.50 9.48
C THR A 27 3.85 5.88 8.79
N VAL A 28 3.85 6.96 8.00
CA VAL A 28 5.04 7.44 7.29
C VAL A 28 6.13 7.85 8.29
N ALA A 29 5.78 8.61 9.33
CA ALA A 29 6.74 9.00 10.37
C ALA A 29 7.40 7.79 11.06
N LYS A 30 6.63 6.73 11.33
CA LYS A 30 7.16 5.46 11.88
C LYS A 30 8.12 4.76 10.91
N LEU A 31 7.79 4.74 9.62
CA LEU A 31 8.63 4.13 8.59
C LEU A 31 9.93 4.91 8.36
N GLU A 32 9.90 6.24 8.42
CA GLU A 32 11.10 7.08 8.38
C GLU A 32 11.96 6.91 9.64
N GLY A 33 11.34 6.89 10.83
CA GLY A 33 12.06 6.63 12.09
C GLY A 33 12.76 5.27 12.10
N ARG A 34 12.31 4.33 11.27
CA ARG A 34 12.95 3.01 11.04
C ARG A 34 13.94 3.00 9.87
N GLY A 35 14.16 4.13 9.21
CA GLY A 35 15.05 4.27 8.06
C GLY A 35 14.57 3.54 6.80
N LEU A 36 13.26 3.30 6.67
CA LEU A 36 12.66 2.59 5.53
C LEU A 36 12.15 3.56 4.45
N LEU A 37 11.79 4.77 4.84
CA LEU A 37 11.37 5.86 3.95
C LEU A 37 12.22 7.11 4.17
N ILE A 38 12.26 7.96 3.15
CA ILE A 38 12.75 9.34 3.21
C ILE A 38 11.75 10.27 2.52
N ARG A 39 11.72 11.53 2.98
CA ARG A 39 11.05 12.64 2.32
C ARG A 39 12.07 13.46 1.53
N GLU A 40 11.81 13.64 0.24
CA GLU A 40 12.62 14.48 -0.63
C GLU A 40 11.74 15.53 -1.32
N PRO A 41 12.22 16.77 -1.52
CA PRO A 41 11.53 17.73 -2.38
C PRO A 41 11.40 17.18 -3.80
N HIS A 42 10.23 17.36 -4.41
CA HIS A 42 10.02 16.95 -5.80
C HIS A 42 10.96 17.79 -6.71
N PRO A 43 11.71 17.16 -7.62
CA PRO A 43 12.69 17.84 -8.48
C PRO A 43 12.10 18.91 -9.43
N VAL A 44 10.80 18.86 -9.73
CA VAL A 44 10.11 19.79 -10.64
C VAL A 44 9.25 20.79 -9.88
N HIS A 45 8.65 20.35 -8.77
CA HIS A 45 7.75 21.15 -7.96
C HIS A 45 8.24 21.18 -6.51
N GLY A 46 9.21 22.04 -6.21
CA GLY A 46 9.89 22.07 -4.90
C GLY A 46 9.00 22.29 -3.67
N THR A 47 7.72 22.64 -3.87
CA THR A 47 6.70 22.71 -2.81
C THR A 47 6.07 21.35 -2.47
N LEU A 48 6.17 20.37 -3.37
CA LEU A 48 5.73 19.01 -3.16
C LEU A 48 6.85 18.20 -2.50
N VAL A 49 6.49 17.49 -1.44
CA VAL A 49 7.38 16.54 -0.76
C VAL A 49 6.93 15.14 -1.10
N GLU A 50 7.86 14.35 -1.61
CA GLU A 50 7.61 12.99 -2.05
C GLU A 50 8.25 11.98 -1.10
N LEU A 51 7.59 10.82 -0.96
CA LEU A 51 8.09 9.70 -0.19
C LEU A 51 8.85 8.76 -1.11
N ARG A 52 10.05 8.36 -0.69
CA ARG A 52 10.86 7.34 -1.37
C ARG A 52 11.31 6.27 -0.41
N LEU A 53 11.32 5.01 -0.87
CA LEU A 53 11.92 3.91 -0.13
C LEU A 53 13.44 4.03 -0.13
N THR A 54 14.05 3.83 1.03
CA THR A 54 15.50 3.63 1.13
C THR A 54 15.89 2.25 0.56
N PRO A 55 17.18 1.96 0.32
CA PRO A 55 17.60 0.60 -0.04
C PRO A 55 17.10 -0.46 0.94
N ARG A 56 17.17 -0.17 2.25
CA ARG A 56 16.63 -1.04 3.31
C ARG A 56 15.11 -1.16 3.24
N GLY A 57 14.42 -0.06 2.97
CA GLY A 57 12.98 -0.03 2.77
C GLY A 57 12.54 -0.92 1.60
N ARG A 58 13.27 -0.86 0.48
CA ARG A 58 13.01 -1.69 -0.71
C ARG A 58 13.18 -3.17 -0.42
N GLU A 59 14.26 -3.56 0.26
CA GLU A 59 14.48 -4.97 0.58
C GLU A 59 13.40 -5.52 1.51
N LEU A 60 13.02 -4.76 2.54
CA LEU A 60 11.94 -5.18 3.44
C LEU A 60 10.58 -5.24 2.72
N PHE A 61 10.32 -4.29 1.82
CA PHE A 61 9.12 -4.30 1.00
C PHE A 61 9.06 -5.55 0.12
N ARG A 62 10.16 -5.90 -0.55
CA ARG A 62 10.27 -7.10 -1.39
C ARG A 62 10.01 -8.38 -0.58
N LEU A 63 10.55 -8.47 0.63
CA LEU A 63 10.30 -9.62 1.52
C LEU A 63 8.84 -9.69 1.97
N ALA A 64 8.22 -8.56 2.29
CA ALA A 64 6.80 -8.52 2.66
C ALA A 64 5.89 -8.87 1.47
N ASP A 65 6.20 -8.37 0.28
CA ASP A 65 5.47 -8.65 -0.96
C ASP A 65 5.50 -10.14 -1.29
N ALA A 66 6.69 -10.77 -1.22
CA ALA A 66 6.82 -12.22 -1.42
C ALA A 66 5.93 -13.05 -0.47
N ARG A 67 5.78 -12.62 0.79
CA ARG A 67 4.90 -13.31 1.75
C ARG A 67 3.42 -13.12 1.45
N VAL A 68 3.03 -11.96 0.94
CA VAL A 68 1.65 -11.72 0.49
C VAL A 68 1.36 -12.56 -0.74
N THR A 69 2.29 -12.63 -1.71
CA THR A 69 2.17 -13.48 -2.89
C THR A 69 2.05 -14.96 -2.52
N GLU A 70 2.90 -15.46 -1.61
CA GLU A 70 2.79 -16.85 -1.13
C GLU A 70 1.43 -17.15 -0.51
N LEU A 71 0.88 -16.20 0.26
CA LEU A 71 -0.44 -16.35 0.87
C LEU A 71 -1.55 -16.31 -0.19
N ASP A 72 -1.48 -15.38 -1.13
CA ASP A 72 -2.44 -15.26 -2.23
C ASP A 72 -2.44 -16.52 -3.10
N ASP A 73 -1.26 -17.07 -3.44
CA ASP A 73 -1.12 -18.31 -4.19
C ASP A 73 -1.71 -19.50 -3.42
N HIS A 74 -1.53 -19.55 -2.10
CA HIS A 74 -2.14 -20.56 -1.26
C HIS A 74 -3.67 -20.45 -1.22
N LEU A 75 -4.21 -19.24 -1.12
CA LEU A 75 -5.65 -18.98 -1.10
C LEU A 75 -6.30 -19.22 -2.47
N ALA A 76 -5.56 -18.96 -3.55
CA ALA A 76 -5.98 -19.20 -4.92
C ALA A 76 -5.79 -20.65 -5.38
N HIS A 77 -5.16 -21.49 -4.57
CA HIS A 77 -4.87 -22.87 -4.94
C HIS A 77 -6.16 -23.63 -5.27
N GLY A 78 -6.22 -24.19 -6.48
CA GLY A 78 -7.40 -24.90 -6.98
C GLY A 78 -8.48 -24.02 -7.63
N LEU A 79 -8.28 -22.70 -7.70
CA LEU A 79 -9.15 -21.77 -8.42
C LEU A 79 -8.56 -21.41 -9.79
N THR A 80 -9.43 -21.25 -10.77
CA THR A 80 -9.10 -20.61 -12.04
C THR A 80 -8.96 -19.09 -11.87
N ALA A 81 -8.28 -18.42 -12.81
CA ALA A 81 -8.16 -16.96 -12.78
C ALA A 81 -9.52 -16.25 -12.75
N ALA A 82 -10.53 -16.78 -13.45
CA ALA A 82 -11.88 -16.22 -13.45
C ALA A 82 -12.58 -16.35 -12.08
N GLU A 83 -12.35 -17.45 -11.36
CA GLU A 83 -12.88 -17.67 -10.02
C GLU A 83 -12.19 -16.76 -8.99
N VAL A 84 -10.88 -16.55 -9.12
CA VAL A 84 -10.13 -15.60 -8.27
C VAL A 84 -10.67 -14.17 -8.45
N GLU A 85 -10.88 -13.71 -9.69
CA GLU A 85 -11.46 -12.38 -9.93
C GLU A 85 -12.88 -12.26 -9.40
N SER A 86 -13.69 -13.33 -9.53
CA SER A 86 -15.03 -13.37 -8.94
C SER A 86 -14.98 -13.28 -7.41
N LEU A 87 -14.06 -14.02 -6.77
CA LEU A 87 -13.85 -14.01 -5.32
C LEU A 87 -13.43 -12.63 -4.82
N LYS A 88 -12.48 -11.97 -5.50
CA LYS A 88 -12.06 -10.60 -5.18
C LYS A 88 -13.24 -9.64 -5.23
N GLY A 89 -14.08 -9.72 -6.27
CA GLY A 89 -15.29 -8.90 -6.39
C GLY A 89 -16.26 -9.10 -5.23
N LEU A 90 -16.47 -10.34 -4.79
CA LEU A 90 -17.33 -10.65 -3.64
C LEU A 90 -16.75 -10.13 -2.32
N LEU A 91 -15.45 -10.32 -2.07
CA LEU A 91 -14.78 -9.85 -0.86
C LEU A 91 -14.81 -8.32 -0.75
N THR A 92 -14.58 -7.60 -1.85
CA THR A 92 -14.71 -6.13 -1.88
C THR A 92 -16.11 -5.69 -1.49
N ARG A 93 -17.15 -6.31 -2.05
CA ARG A 93 -18.55 -5.98 -1.71
C ARG A 93 -18.88 -6.25 -0.24
N VAL A 94 -18.35 -7.34 0.33
CA VAL A 94 -18.52 -7.64 1.76
C VAL A 94 -17.81 -6.60 2.62
N ALA A 95 -16.59 -6.20 2.25
CA ALA A 95 -15.83 -5.16 2.96
C ALA A 95 -16.55 -3.80 2.91
N ASP A 96 -17.07 -3.40 1.74
CA ASP A 96 -17.83 -2.16 1.57
C ASP A 96 -19.10 -2.14 2.42
N ASN A 97 -19.83 -3.27 2.46
CA ASN A 97 -21.02 -3.41 3.32
C ASN A 97 -20.65 -3.31 4.81
N ALA A 98 -19.54 -3.91 5.23
CA ALA A 98 -19.07 -3.86 6.60
C ALA A 98 -18.64 -2.44 7.02
N ALA A 99 -18.04 -1.67 6.10
CA ALA A 99 -17.70 -0.27 6.32
C ALA A 99 -18.95 0.64 6.36
N GLY A 100 -19.97 0.33 5.56
CA GLY A 100 -21.24 1.06 5.53
C GLY A 100 -22.18 0.74 6.71
N ALA A 101 -22.07 -0.44 7.32
CA ALA A 101 -22.91 -0.86 8.45
C ALA A 101 -22.56 -0.19 9.79
N GLY A 102 -21.53 0.66 9.81
CA GLY A 102 -21.09 1.43 10.99
C GLY A 102 -21.38 2.94 10.92
N SER A 103 -22.21 3.40 9.97
CA SER A 103 -22.67 4.80 9.86
C SER A 103 -24.15 4.96 10.15
#